data_AF-A0A9P6H0C2-F1
#
_entry.id   AF-A0A9P6H0C2-F1
#
_cell.length_a   1.000
_cell.length_b   1.000
_cell.length_c   1.000
_cell.angle_alpha   90.00
_cell.angle_beta   90.00
_cell.angle_gamma   90.00
#
_symmetry.space_group_name_H-M   'P 1'
#
loop_
_entity.id
_entity.type
_entity.pdbx_description
1 polymer ?
#
loop_
_entity_poly.entity_id
_entity_poly.type
_entity_poly.pdbx_seq_one_letter_code
_entity_poly.pdbx_strand_id
1 'polypeptide(L)'
;MEKLHISKEYEDIKFAVQFLDPEMEIISCEDGIYISDKDTDDFDDVATLLLKKYQPSKTLKDLKKIRKGLDQQPCEKQFLSLISYYNHFKNLSNNLKYSKYVEELTKVYNLQYLYFYILKIQVGLVTEAKEVEGSDKLFLETVEFGDKSIQIVSGVRPYISKEDFVGKKFLFLTNIKPGKVMGIESCGMILCGKEGEKVCVIKVGDDIPSGTLLELEKPSIVSDFEVAKMDLKKNFFSNIFKGLKIVGGFIEFEGLKAVLKSTPMKTEIENGTIS
;
A
#
# COMPACT_ATOMS: atom_id res chain seq x y z
N MET A 1 -0.93 -26.83 16.16
CA MET A 1 -1.92 -25.80 15.82
C MET A 1 -2.36 -26.08 14.40
N GLU A 2 -3.64 -25.87 14.08
CA GLU A 2 -4.12 -25.96 12.69
C GLU A 2 -3.30 -24.97 11.84
N LYS A 3 -2.82 -25.41 10.68
CA LYS A 3 -2.08 -24.56 9.74
C LYS A 3 -2.88 -24.44 8.46
N LEU A 4 -3.10 -23.22 7.99
CA LEU A 4 -3.81 -22.96 6.73
C LEU A 4 -2.79 -22.82 5.61
N HIS A 5 -2.79 -23.78 4.69
CA HIS A 5 -2.01 -23.69 3.46
C HIS A 5 -2.87 -23.02 2.39
N ILE A 6 -2.33 -21.98 1.76
CA ILE A 6 -3.14 -21.16 0.85
C ILE A 6 -2.32 -20.61 -0.30
N SER A 7 -2.86 -20.74 -1.52
CA SER A 7 -2.30 -20.16 -2.72
C SER A 7 -2.83 -18.74 -2.97
N LYS A 8 -2.20 -18.04 -3.92
CA LYS A 8 -2.49 -16.63 -4.25
C LYS A 8 -3.95 -16.38 -4.66
N GLU A 9 -4.66 -17.39 -5.16
CA GLU A 9 -6.06 -17.23 -5.61
C GLU A 9 -7.08 -17.09 -4.46
N TYR A 10 -6.66 -17.38 -3.22
CA TYR A 10 -7.50 -17.32 -2.01
C TYR A 10 -6.99 -16.27 -0.99
N GLU A 11 -6.26 -15.25 -1.44
CA GLU A 11 -5.79 -14.15 -0.56
C GLU A 11 -6.93 -13.43 0.19
N ASP A 12 -8.15 -13.44 -0.35
CA ASP A 12 -9.33 -12.90 0.32
C ASP A 12 -9.70 -13.70 1.58
N ILE A 13 -9.51 -15.02 1.54
CA ILE A 13 -9.69 -15.93 2.69
C ILE A 13 -8.55 -15.76 3.68
N LYS A 14 -7.29 -15.71 3.21
CA LYS A 14 -6.12 -15.41 4.06
C LYS A 14 -6.34 -14.14 4.86
N PHE A 15 -6.73 -13.05 4.19
CA PHE A 15 -7.05 -11.78 4.85
C PHE A 15 -8.10 -11.94 5.95
N ALA A 16 -9.23 -12.60 5.65
CA ALA A 16 -10.31 -12.78 6.62
C ALA A 16 -9.88 -13.66 7.81
N VAL A 17 -9.10 -14.71 7.58
CA VAL A 17 -8.59 -15.60 8.63
C VAL A 17 -7.56 -14.87 9.50
N GLN A 18 -6.57 -14.17 8.92
CA GLN A 18 -5.57 -13.41 9.68
C GLN A 18 -6.20 -12.32 10.54
N PHE A 19 -7.28 -11.70 10.06
CA PHE A 19 -8.00 -10.70 10.84
C PHE A 19 -8.73 -11.32 12.04
N LEU A 20 -9.37 -12.48 11.87
CA LEU A 20 -10.19 -13.12 12.90
C LEU A 20 -9.39 -14.00 13.87
N ASP A 21 -8.28 -14.55 13.41
CA ASP A 21 -7.43 -15.50 14.11
C ASP A 21 -5.95 -15.17 13.79
N PRO A 22 -5.39 -14.10 14.40
CA PRO A 22 -4.03 -13.64 14.11
C PRO A 22 -2.94 -14.67 14.44
N GLU A 23 -3.25 -15.65 15.30
CA GLU A 23 -2.37 -16.73 15.71
C GLU A 23 -2.42 -17.94 14.74
N MET A 24 -3.32 -17.93 13.75
CA MET A 24 -3.37 -18.97 12.71
C MET A 24 -2.08 -18.96 11.90
N GLU A 25 -1.38 -20.09 11.88
CA GLU A 25 -0.20 -20.26 11.04
C GLU A 25 -0.64 -20.39 9.58
N ILE A 26 -0.20 -19.46 8.73
CA ILE A 26 -0.50 -19.45 7.30
C ILE A 26 0.77 -19.78 6.52
N ILE A 27 0.65 -20.79 5.65
CA ILE A 27 1.74 -21.27 4.81
C ILE A 27 1.34 -21.05 3.35
N SER A 28 2.15 -20.29 2.62
CA SER A 28 1.94 -20.12 1.18
C SER A 28 2.17 -21.45 0.45
N CYS A 29 1.28 -21.81 -0.48
CA CYS A 29 1.45 -22.94 -1.39
C CYS A 29 1.26 -22.53 -2.86
N GLU A 30 1.73 -23.36 -3.79
CA GLU A 30 1.67 -23.07 -5.23
C GLU A 30 0.24 -23.03 -5.75
N ASP A 31 -0.59 -23.99 -5.33
CA ASP A 31 -1.97 -24.15 -5.77
C ASP A 31 -2.87 -24.63 -4.63
N GLY A 32 -4.17 -24.33 -4.75
CA GLY A 32 -5.20 -24.80 -3.83
C GLY A 32 -5.21 -24.15 -2.45
N ILE A 33 -5.98 -24.76 -1.56
CA ILE A 33 -6.14 -24.38 -0.15
C ILE A 33 -6.44 -25.64 0.67
N TYR A 34 -5.79 -25.82 1.82
CA TYR A 34 -6.01 -26.97 2.72
C TYR A 34 -5.61 -26.64 4.16
N ILE A 35 -6.12 -27.39 5.14
CA ILE A 35 -5.78 -27.24 6.56
C ILE A 35 -4.96 -28.45 7.00
N SER A 36 -3.76 -28.23 7.53
CA SER A 36 -2.93 -29.29 8.12
C SER A 36 -3.71 -30.07 9.18
N ASP A 37 -3.51 -31.38 9.20
CA ASP A 37 -4.17 -32.31 10.14
C ASP A 37 -5.70 -32.43 9.97
N LYS A 38 -6.24 -31.98 8.83
CA LYS A 38 -7.62 -32.23 8.41
C LYS A 38 -7.65 -32.95 7.07
N ASP A 39 -8.61 -33.85 6.92
CA ASP A 39 -8.94 -34.44 5.63
C ASP A 39 -9.74 -33.40 4.83
N THR A 40 -9.02 -32.61 4.02
CA THR A 40 -9.60 -31.60 3.11
C THR A 40 -9.03 -31.83 1.73
N ASP A 41 -9.87 -32.26 0.80
CA ASP A 41 -9.44 -32.59 -0.56
C ASP A 41 -9.53 -31.39 -1.51
N ASP A 42 -10.38 -30.42 -1.19
CA ASP A 42 -10.64 -29.28 -2.06
C ASP A 42 -11.03 -27.98 -1.32
N PHE A 43 -11.28 -26.94 -2.12
CA PHE A 43 -11.76 -25.65 -1.63
C PHE A 43 -13.09 -25.75 -0.88
N ASP A 44 -14.01 -26.62 -1.29
CA ASP A 44 -15.35 -26.72 -0.72
C ASP A 44 -15.28 -27.26 0.72
N ASP A 45 -14.38 -28.22 0.99
CA ASP A 45 -14.09 -28.75 2.32
C ASP A 45 -13.54 -27.67 3.25
N VAL A 46 -12.47 -26.99 2.82
CA VAL A 46 -11.82 -25.94 3.62
C VAL A 46 -12.78 -24.78 3.87
N ALA A 47 -13.47 -24.31 2.83
CA ALA A 47 -14.45 -23.25 2.95
C ALA A 47 -15.57 -23.64 3.93
N THR A 48 -16.04 -24.88 3.88
CA THR A 48 -17.05 -25.38 4.82
C THR A 48 -16.54 -25.40 6.26
N LEU A 49 -15.30 -25.83 6.50
CA LEU A 49 -14.68 -25.82 7.83
C LEU A 49 -14.52 -24.39 8.36
N LEU A 50 -13.97 -23.48 7.56
CA LEU A 50 -13.81 -22.07 7.94
C LEU A 50 -15.16 -21.39 8.18
N LEU A 51 -16.16 -21.64 7.33
CA LEU A 51 -17.52 -21.14 7.55
C LEU A 51 -18.12 -21.71 8.83
N LYS A 52 -17.99 -23.00 9.12
CA LYS A 52 -18.44 -23.56 10.40
C LYS A 52 -17.72 -22.93 11.59
N LYS A 53 -16.43 -22.63 11.46
CA LYS A 53 -15.60 -22.02 12.52
C LYS A 53 -16.03 -20.58 12.81
N TYR A 54 -16.14 -19.74 11.77
CA TYR A 54 -16.34 -18.30 11.93
C TYR A 54 -17.77 -17.82 11.69
N GLN A 55 -18.61 -18.59 10.97
CA GLN A 55 -20.00 -18.26 10.64
C GLN A 55 -20.91 -19.51 10.46
N PRO A 56 -21.23 -20.25 11.53
CA PRO A 56 -21.92 -21.55 11.45
C PRO A 56 -23.25 -21.57 10.66
N SER A 57 -23.93 -20.44 10.53
CA SER A 57 -25.23 -20.31 9.85
C SER A 57 -25.15 -19.90 8.38
N LYS A 58 -23.96 -19.88 7.77
CA LYS A 58 -23.76 -19.57 6.34
C LYS A 58 -23.31 -20.79 5.55
N THR A 59 -23.55 -20.75 4.25
CA THR A 59 -23.31 -21.86 3.33
C THR A 59 -22.24 -21.53 2.31
N LEU A 60 -21.66 -22.56 1.71
CA LEU A 60 -20.72 -22.44 0.60
C LEU A 60 -21.31 -21.67 -0.60
N LYS A 61 -22.63 -21.74 -0.81
CA LYS A 61 -23.32 -20.97 -1.86
C LYS A 61 -23.19 -19.45 -1.61
N ASP A 62 -23.24 -19.02 -0.36
CA ASP A 62 -23.07 -17.60 0.02
C ASP A 62 -21.66 -17.11 -0.34
N LEU A 63 -20.63 -17.92 -0.01
CA LEU A 63 -19.24 -17.62 -0.34
C LEU A 63 -19.01 -17.56 -1.86
N LYS A 64 -19.51 -18.56 -2.61
CA LYS A 64 -19.40 -18.60 -4.08
C LYS A 64 -20.12 -17.41 -4.73
N LYS A 65 -21.23 -16.93 -4.17
CA LYS A 65 -21.94 -15.72 -4.66
C LYS A 65 -21.10 -14.46 -4.46
N ILE A 66 -20.44 -14.31 -3.32
CA ILE A 66 -19.55 -13.17 -3.01
C ILE A 66 -18.33 -13.17 -3.94
N ARG A 67 -17.69 -14.34 -4.16
CA ARG A 67 -16.54 -14.42 -5.08
C ARG A 67 -16.92 -14.16 -6.54
N LYS A 68 -18.15 -14.49 -6.95
CA LYS A 68 -18.64 -14.29 -8.33
C LYS A 68 -19.14 -12.87 -8.63
N GLY A 69 -19.33 -12.01 -7.63
CA GLY A 69 -19.84 -10.65 -7.84
C GLY A 69 -19.31 -9.63 -6.84
N LEU A 70 -18.86 -8.48 -7.34
CA LEU A 70 -18.56 -7.28 -6.53
C LEU A 70 -19.85 -6.56 -6.10
N ASP A 71 -20.97 -7.24 -5.92
CA ASP A 71 -22.21 -6.58 -5.53
C ASP A 71 -22.24 -6.38 -4.01
N GLN A 72 -22.62 -5.17 -3.59
CA GLN A 72 -22.88 -4.84 -2.19
C GLN A 72 -23.94 -5.79 -1.67
N GLN A 73 -23.52 -6.83 -0.95
CA GLN A 73 -24.43 -7.56 -0.10
C GLN A 73 -24.19 -7.04 1.31
N PRO A 74 -25.23 -6.58 2.02
CA PRO A 74 -25.16 -6.39 3.45
C PRO A 74 -24.93 -7.78 4.06
N CYS A 75 -23.66 -8.18 4.14
CA CYS A 75 -23.32 -9.39 4.83
C CYS A 75 -23.27 -9.04 6.31
N GLU A 76 -24.32 -9.44 7.01
CA GLU A 76 -24.50 -9.17 8.45
C GLU A 76 -23.44 -9.86 9.34
N LYS A 77 -22.51 -10.64 8.76
CA LYS A 77 -21.57 -11.48 9.50
C LYS A 77 -20.11 -11.25 9.06
N GLN A 78 -19.21 -11.28 10.04
CA GLN A 78 -17.83 -10.80 9.99
C GLN A 78 -16.89 -11.44 8.94
N PHE A 79 -16.70 -12.77 8.92
CA PHE A 79 -15.86 -13.46 7.92
C PHE A 79 -16.17 -13.09 6.45
N LEU A 80 -17.42 -13.24 6.04
CA LEU A 80 -17.85 -12.95 4.66
C LEU A 80 -17.77 -11.45 4.31
N SER A 81 -18.01 -10.54 5.25
CA SER A 81 -17.82 -9.10 5.02
C SER A 81 -16.34 -8.72 4.92
N LEU A 82 -15.43 -9.41 5.61
CA LEU A 82 -13.97 -9.25 5.42
C LEU A 82 -13.51 -9.71 4.04
N ILE A 83 -14.05 -10.83 3.54
CA ILE A 83 -13.79 -11.30 2.17
C ILE A 83 -14.29 -10.28 1.14
N SER A 84 -15.51 -9.77 1.31
CA SER A 84 -16.06 -8.72 0.45
C SER A 84 -15.22 -7.44 0.53
N TYR A 85 -14.87 -7.01 1.75
CA TYR A 85 -13.99 -5.88 2.00
C TYR A 85 -12.69 -5.99 1.22
N TYR A 86 -11.94 -7.10 1.35
CA TYR A 86 -10.68 -7.31 0.66
C TYR A 86 -10.84 -7.20 -0.86
N ASN A 87 -11.86 -7.85 -1.41
CA ASN A 87 -12.13 -7.85 -2.85
C ASN A 87 -12.49 -6.46 -3.39
N HIS A 88 -13.13 -5.60 -2.59
CA HIS A 88 -13.35 -4.20 -2.95
C HIS A 88 -12.12 -3.33 -2.73
N PHE A 89 -11.43 -3.50 -1.60
CA PHE A 89 -10.25 -2.74 -1.21
C PHE A 89 -9.14 -2.86 -2.24
N LYS A 90 -8.82 -4.09 -2.68
CA LYS A 90 -7.79 -4.34 -3.71
C LYS A 90 -8.08 -3.66 -5.05
N ASN A 91 -9.34 -3.32 -5.32
CA ASN A 91 -9.80 -2.72 -6.56
C ASN A 91 -10.01 -1.19 -6.48
N LEU A 92 -9.83 -0.57 -5.30
CA LEU A 92 -10.11 0.86 -5.10
C LEU A 92 -9.30 1.76 -6.03
N SER A 93 -8.05 1.40 -6.33
CA SER A 93 -7.19 2.16 -7.24
C SER A 93 -7.74 2.21 -8.67
N ASN A 94 -8.50 1.20 -9.08
CA ASN A 94 -9.11 1.10 -10.41
C ASN A 94 -10.51 1.73 -10.44
N ASN A 95 -11.34 1.44 -9.44
CA ASN A 95 -12.75 1.78 -9.44
C ASN A 95 -13.24 2.23 -8.06
N LEU A 96 -13.62 3.50 -7.97
CA LEU A 96 -14.14 4.11 -6.73
C LEU A 96 -15.64 3.84 -6.48
N LYS A 97 -16.33 3.06 -7.33
CA LYS A 97 -17.75 2.72 -7.16
C LYS A 97 -18.07 2.21 -5.74
N TYR A 98 -17.14 1.47 -5.13
CA TYR A 98 -17.30 0.86 -3.82
C TYR A 98 -16.53 1.59 -2.70
N SER A 99 -16.02 2.79 -2.93
CA SER A 99 -15.20 3.51 -1.94
C SER A 99 -15.96 3.73 -0.62
N LYS A 100 -17.24 4.14 -0.67
CA LYS A 100 -18.06 4.35 0.53
C LYS A 100 -18.23 3.07 1.36
N TYR A 101 -18.50 1.95 0.70
CA TYR A 101 -18.63 0.64 1.36
C TYR A 101 -17.32 0.24 2.05
N VAL A 102 -16.19 0.44 1.36
CA VAL A 102 -14.87 0.18 1.93
C VAL A 102 -14.55 1.14 3.08
N GLU A 103 -14.89 2.42 2.98
CA GLU A 103 -14.74 3.40 4.06
C GLU A 103 -15.55 3.03 5.31
N GLU A 104 -16.80 2.58 5.14
CA GLU A 104 -17.66 2.14 6.23
C GLU A 104 -17.06 0.91 6.95
N LEU A 105 -16.73 -0.15 6.20
CA LEU A 105 -16.15 -1.35 6.79
C LEU A 105 -14.75 -1.13 7.35
N THR A 106 -13.96 -0.23 6.75
CA THR A 106 -12.65 0.17 7.30
C THR A 106 -12.80 0.72 8.71
N LYS A 107 -13.84 1.53 8.96
CA LYS A 107 -14.14 2.06 10.31
C LYS A 107 -14.64 0.97 11.24
N VAL A 108 -15.56 0.12 10.78
CA VAL A 108 -16.12 -1.00 11.57
C VAL A 108 -15.03 -1.95 12.06
N TYR A 109 -14.03 -2.23 11.22
CA TYR A 109 -12.95 -3.17 11.53
C TYR A 109 -11.65 -2.51 12.00
N ASN A 110 -11.63 -1.19 12.17
CA ASN A 110 -10.43 -0.43 12.54
C ASN A 110 -9.22 -0.73 11.64
N LEU A 111 -9.44 -0.65 10.32
CA LEU A 111 -8.48 -0.98 9.26
C LEU A 111 -7.93 0.25 8.52
N GLN A 112 -8.03 1.45 9.10
CA GLN A 112 -7.65 2.72 8.46
C GLN A 112 -6.21 2.70 7.95
N TYR A 113 -5.31 2.08 8.71
CA TYR A 113 -3.91 1.90 8.33
C TYR A 113 -3.71 1.17 7.00
N LEU A 114 -4.67 0.33 6.56
CA LEU A 114 -4.54 -0.38 5.29
C LEU A 114 -4.47 0.59 4.10
N TYR A 115 -5.09 1.77 4.19
CA TYR A 115 -5.03 2.77 3.11
C TYR A 115 -3.61 3.20 2.76
N PHE A 116 -2.65 3.06 3.68
CA PHE A 116 -1.22 3.26 3.39
C PHE A 116 -0.76 2.40 2.21
N TYR A 117 -1.20 1.13 2.13
CA TYR A 117 -0.81 0.20 1.08
C TYR A 117 -1.42 0.52 -0.29
N ILE A 118 -2.33 1.50 -0.39
CA ILE A 118 -2.74 2.08 -1.69
C ILE A 118 -1.66 3.02 -2.23
N LEU A 119 -0.80 3.58 -1.36
CA LEU A 119 0.33 4.42 -1.74
C LEU A 119 1.55 3.54 -2.03
N LYS A 120 1.94 3.39 -3.29
CA LYS A 120 3.15 2.64 -3.65
C LYS A 120 4.39 3.51 -3.47
N ILE A 121 4.85 3.58 -2.23
CA ILE A 121 6.03 4.35 -1.84
C ILE A 121 7.26 3.43 -1.84
N GLN A 122 8.30 3.82 -2.58
CA GLN A 122 9.50 3.02 -2.75
C GLN A 122 10.75 3.88 -2.67
N VAL A 123 11.86 3.24 -2.29
CA VAL A 123 13.21 3.81 -2.38
C VAL A 123 13.62 3.89 -3.85
N GLY A 124 13.94 5.07 -4.34
CA GLY A 124 14.43 5.30 -5.70
C GLY A 124 15.86 5.83 -5.70
N LEU A 125 16.71 5.33 -6.60
CA LEU A 125 18.05 5.85 -6.85
C LEU A 125 17.99 6.87 -7.99
N VAL A 126 18.39 8.11 -7.74
CA VAL A 126 18.46 9.14 -8.78
C VAL A 126 19.76 8.93 -9.57
N THR A 127 19.65 8.50 -10.83
CA THR A 127 20.83 8.24 -11.68
C THR A 127 21.22 9.43 -12.52
N GLU A 128 20.26 10.27 -12.87
CA GLU A 128 20.48 11.51 -13.61
C GLU A 128 19.56 12.61 -13.09
N ALA A 129 20.04 13.86 -13.11
CA ALA A 129 19.22 15.05 -12.87
C ALA A 129 19.66 16.19 -13.81
N LYS A 130 18.71 16.78 -14.51
CA LYS A 130 18.90 17.92 -15.43
C LYS A 130 18.04 19.09 -14.96
N GLU A 131 18.55 20.30 -15.05
CA GLU A 131 17.76 21.50 -14.79
C GLU A 131 16.74 21.68 -15.92
N VAL A 132 15.49 21.99 -15.57
CA VAL A 132 14.44 22.24 -16.57
C VAL A 132 14.57 23.66 -17.10
N GLU A 133 14.71 23.80 -18.42
CA GLU A 133 14.75 25.11 -19.06
C GLU A 133 13.47 25.92 -18.77
N GLY A 134 13.64 27.19 -18.41
CA GLY A 134 12.53 28.05 -18.00
C GLY A 134 12.07 27.87 -16.55
N SER A 135 12.75 27.05 -15.74
CA SER A 135 12.49 26.93 -14.31
C SER A 135 13.76 26.96 -13.46
N ASP A 136 13.73 27.75 -12.40
CA ASP A 136 14.73 27.79 -11.32
C ASP A 136 14.46 26.74 -10.23
N LYS A 137 13.30 26.07 -10.26
CA LYS A 137 12.84 25.17 -9.19
C LYS A 137 12.87 23.70 -9.57
N LEU A 138 12.83 23.38 -10.85
CA LEU A 138 12.59 22.02 -11.32
C LEU A 138 13.87 21.29 -11.71
N PHE A 139 13.98 20.05 -11.25
CA PHE A 139 14.79 19.02 -11.88
C PHE A 139 13.94 18.09 -12.74
N LEU A 140 14.57 17.59 -13.80
CA LEU A 140 14.16 16.44 -14.58
C LEU A 140 15.11 15.30 -14.23
N GLU A 141 14.62 14.31 -13.49
CA GLU A 141 15.42 13.19 -13.03
C GLU A 141 15.01 11.86 -13.65
N THR A 142 16.01 10.98 -13.81
CA THR A 142 15.82 9.54 -14.06
C THR A 142 16.04 8.81 -12.75
N VAL A 143 15.06 7.99 -12.35
CA VAL A 143 15.05 7.31 -11.06
C VAL A 143 14.87 5.81 -11.23
N GLU A 144 15.77 5.04 -10.64
CA GLU A 144 15.78 3.57 -10.63
C GLU A 144 15.09 2.99 -9.39
N PHE A 145 14.28 1.96 -9.61
CA PHE A 145 13.57 1.16 -8.62
C PHE A 145 13.82 -0.33 -8.91
N GLY A 146 14.94 -0.86 -8.44
CA GLY A 146 15.44 -2.17 -8.89
C GLY A 146 15.74 -2.12 -10.39
N ASP A 147 15.14 -3.01 -11.17
CA ASP A 147 15.39 -3.12 -12.62
C ASP A 147 14.53 -2.17 -13.48
N LYS A 148 13.76 -1.28 -12.86
CA LYS A 148 12.86 -0.35 -13.56
C LYS A 148 13.31 1.09 -13.37
N SER A 149 13.36 1.85 -14.45
CA SER A 149 13.66 3.29 -14.40
C SER A 149 12.47 4.09 -14.92
N ILE A 150 12.18 5.23 -14.28
CA ILE A 150 11.16 6.18 -14.71
C ILE A 150 11.70 7.60 -14.66
N GLN A 151 11.10 8.48 -15.47
CA GLN A 151 11.36 9.91 -15.43
C GLN A 151 10.42 10.61 -14.45
N ILE A 152 10.96 11.52 -13.64
CA ILE A 152 10.20 12.33 -12.68
C ILE A 152 10.64 13.79 -12.83
N VAL A 153 9.68 14.71 -12.73
CA VAL A 153 9.93 16.15 -12.64
C VAL A 153 9.61 16.59 -11.22
N SER A 154 10.58 17.14 -10.51
CA SER A 154 10.42 17.55 -9.11
C SER A 154 10.88 18.98 -8.83
N GLY A 155 10.17 19.64 -7.90
CA GLY A 155 10.46 21.02 -7.48
C GLY A 155 11.51 21.14 -6.38
N VAL A 156 12.51 20.25 -6.36
CA VAL A 156 13.45 20.13 -5.22
C VAL A 156 14.74 20.91 -5.38
N ARG A 157 15.00 21.52 -6.55
CA ARG A 157 16.24 22.27 -6.83
C ARG A 157 16.59 23.35 -5.79
N PRO A 158 15.62 24.07 -5.17
CA PRO A 158 15.94 25.04 -4.12
C PRO A 158 16.42 24.41 -2.80
N TYR A 159 16.21 23.10 -2.62
CA TYR A 159 16.41 22.41 -1.34
C TYR A 159 17.52 21.36 -1.38
N ILE A 160 18.00 20.96 -2.56
CA ILE A 160 19.09 20.00 -2.71
C ILE A 160 19.96 20.33 -3.92
N SER A 161 21.28 20.27 -3.72
CA SER A 161 22.26 20.43 -4.80
C SER A 161 22.19 19.25 -5.76
N LYS A 162 22.66 19.43 -7.00
CA LYS A 162 22.70 18.33 -7.96
C LYS A 162 23.68 17.23 -7.51
N GLU A 163 24.77 17.62 -6.86
CA GLU A 163 25.83 16.75 -6.33
C GLU A 163 25.32 15.89 -5.18
N ASP A 164 24.44 16.42 -4.34
CA ASP A 164 23.80 15.68 -3.24
C ASP A 164 22.55 14.90 -3.68
N PHE A 165 22.09 15.10 -4.91
CA PHE A 165 20.92 14.46 -5.48
C PHE A 165 21.28 13.25 -6.34
N VAL A 166 22.19 13.40 -7.31
CA VAL A 166 22.59 12.33 -8.22
C VAL A 166 23.41 11.27 -7.48
N GLY A 167 23.12 9.99 -7.74
CA GLY A 167 23.73 8.85 -7.07
C GLY A 167 23.21 8.61 -5.65
N LYS A 168 22.18 9.35 -5.21
CA LYS A 168 21.58 9.23 -3.87
C LYS A 168 20.15 8.66 -3.94
N LYS A 169 19.70 8.14 -2.80
CA LYS A 169 18.41 7.45 -2.66
C LYS A 169 17.41 8.29 -1.89
N PHE A 170 16.17 8.30 -2.36
CA PHE A 170 15.07 9.06 -1.76
C PHE A 170 13.78 8.24 -1.80
N LEU A 171 12.74 8.69 -1.09
CA LEU A 171 11.41 8.08 -1.17
C LEU A 171 10.59 8.70 -2.31
N PHE A 172 9.92 7.84 -3.07
CA PHE A 172 9.05 8.25 -4.18
C PHE A 172 7.71 7.53 -4.11
N LEU A 173 6.64 8.24 -4.44
CA LEU A 173 5.34 7.68 -4.76
C LEU A 173 5.29 7.35 -6.27
N THR A 174 5.09 6.07 -6.58
CA THR A 174 5.37 5.53 -7.92
C THR A 174 4.15 5.00 -8.67
N ASN A 175 3.01 4.81 -8.00
CA ASN A 175 1.77 4.37 -8.62
C ASN A 175 0.79 5.53 -8.91
N ILE A 176 1.29 6.74 -9.17
CA ILE A 176 0.43 7.81 -9.65
C ILE A 176 0.27 7.75 -11.17
N LYS A 177 -0.86 8.23 -11.68
CA LYS A 177 -1.03 8.44 -13.13
C LYS A 177 -0.02 9.50 -13.59
N PRO A 178 0.67 9.28 -14.73
CA PRO A 178 1.57 10.28 -15.28
C PRO A 178 0.88 11.63 -15.47
N GLY A 179 1.60 12.69 -15.12
CA GLY A 179 1.16 14.07 -15.28
C GLY A 179 2.18 14.87 -16.08
N LYS A 180 1.77 16.02 -16.62
CA LYS A 180 2.70 16.96 -17.25
C LYS A 180 3.03 18.11 -16.29
N VAL A 181 4.32 18.39 -16.12
CA VAL A 181 4.85 19.55 -15.40
C VAL A 181 5.64 20.37 -16.40
N MET A 182 5.20 21.61 -16.66
CA MET A 182 5.77 22.45 -17.73
C MET A 182 5.87 21.74 -19.10
N GLY A 183 4.87 20.92 -19.43
CA GLY A 183 4.83 20.16 -20.69
C GLY A 183 5.63 18.85 -20.68
N ILE A 184 6.48 18.62 -19.68
CA ILE A 184 7.31 17.42 -19.53
C ILE A 184 6.53 16.36 -18.75
N GLU A 185 6.54 15.12 -19.24
CA GLU A 185 5.90 14.00 -18.54
C GLU A 185 6.68 13.61 -17.27
N SER A 186 5.95 13.50 -16.16
CA SER A 186 6.42 13.00 -14.87
C SER A 186 5.62 11.77 -14.48
N CYS A 187 6.33 10.66 -14.23
CA CYS A 187 5.75 9.34 -13.96
C CYS A 187 5.75 8.95 -12.47
N GLY A 188 6.02 9.91 -11.59
CA GLY A 188 6.12 9.70 -10.15
C GLY A 188 6.20 11.01 -9.39
N MET A 189 6.40 10.91 -8.08
CA MET A 189 6.53 12.07 -7.19
C MET A 189 7.54 11.75 -6.10
N ILE A 190 8.57 12.58 -5.97
CA ILE A 190 9.50 12.52 -4.83
C ILE A 190 8.82 13.01 -3.56
N LEU A 191 9.09 12.38 -2.42
CA LEU A 191 8.51 12.77 -1.14
C LEU A 191 9.42 13.74 -0.39
N CYS A 192 8.84 14.85 0.05
CA CYS A 192 9.48 15.85 0.89
C CYS A 192 8.74 16.00 2.22
N GLY A 193 9.49 16.26 3.29
CA GLY A 193 8.94 16.71 4.56
C GLY A 193 8.82 18.23 4.58
N LYS A 194 7.74 18.75 5.18
CA LYS A 194 7.51 20.19 5.32
C LYS A 194 7.00 20.58 6.72
N GLU A 195 7.64 21.58 7.32
CA GLU A 195 7.25 22.23 8.58
C GLU A 195 7.35 23.75 8.43
N GLY A 196 6.20 24.42 8.31
CA GLY A 196 6.17 25.84 7.96
C GLY A 196 6.84 26.10 6.60
N GLU A 197 7.89 26.92 6.59
CA GLU A 197 8.70 27.22 5.39
C GLU A 197 9.86 26.23 5.20
N LYS A 198 10.17 25.39 6.19
CA LYS A 198 11.24 24.39 6.09
C LYS A 198 10.78 23.23 5.24
N VAL A 199 11.55 22.88 4.22
CA VAL A 199 11.33 21.73 3.34
C VAL A 199 12.61 20.89 3.32
N CYS A 200 12.49 19.57 3.44
CA CYS A 200 13.60 18.64 3.25
C CYS A 200 13.19 17.50 2.30
N VAL A 201 14.09 17.10 1.41
CA VAL A 201 13.91 15.88 0.60
C VAL A 201 14.21 14.67 1.48
N ILE A 202 13.33 13.66 1.50
CA ILE A 202 13.49 12.52 2.40
C ILE A 202 14.55 11.56 1.86
N LYS A 203 15.79 11.73 2.34
CA LYS A 203 16.95 10.92 1.97
C LYS A 203 16.94 9.56 2.67
N VAL A 204 17.37 8.54 1.95
CA VAL A 204 17.47 7.15 2.41
C VAL A 204 18.94 6.72 2.48
N GLY A 205 19.29 5.87 3.45
CA GLY A 205 20.63 5.33 3.59
C GLY A 205 21.09 4.49 2.39
N ASP A 206 22.39 4.52 2.12
CA ASP A 206 23.00 3.84 0.96
C ASP A 206 22.87 2.30 1.05
N ASP A 207 22.68 1.75 2.25
CA ASP A 207 22.50 0.32 2.57
C ASP A 207 21.12 -0.25 2.18
N ILE A 208 20.14 0.62 1.91
CA ILE A 208 18.80 0.19 1.48
C ILE A 208 18.76 0.09 -0.05
N PRO A 209 18.44 -1.09 -0.64
CA PRO A 209 18.33 -1.24 -2.08
C PRO A 209 17.25 -0.35 -2.70
N SER A 210 17.46 0.11 -3.93
CA SER A 210 16.39 0.73 -4.71
C SER A 210 15.27 -0.29 -4.97
N GLY A 211 14.04 0.19 -5.09
CA GLY A 211 12.83 -0.65 -5.18
C GLY A 211 12.31 -1.18 -3.84
N THR A 212 13.03 -0.99 -2.72
CA THR A 212 12.52 -1.36 -1.39
C THR A 212 11.24 -0.58 -1.11
N LEU A 213 10.16 -1.27 -0.74
CA LEU A 213 8.89 -0.67 -0.36
C LEU A 213 8.99 -0.05 1.04
N LEU A 214 8.36 1.11 1.21
CA LEU A 214 8.09 1.65 2.53
C LEU A 214 6.89 0.88 3.11
N GLU A 215 7.04 0.35 4.32
CA GLU A 215 6.03 -0.42 5.02
C GLU A 215 5.62 0.29 6.31
N LEU A 216 4.63 -0.24 7.04
CA LEU A 216 4.34 0.18 8.41
C LEU A 216 4.99 -0.79 9.40
N GLU A 217 5.31 -0.30 10.61
CA GLU A 217 5.86 -1.13 11.70
C GLU A 217 4.93 -2.28 12.13
N LYS A 218 3.64 -2.16 11.77
CA LYS A 218 2.64 -3.21 11.93
C LYS A 218 2.63 -4.12 10.69
N PRO A 219 2.72 -5.46 10.85
CA PRO A 219 2.62 -6.40 9.76
C PRO A 219 1.36 -6.17 8.90
N SER A 220 1.54 -6.14 7.59
CA SER A 220 0.43 -6.04 6.64
C SER A 220 -0.30 -7.36 6.53
N ILE A 221 -1.64 -7.33 6.65
CA ILE A 221 -2.50 -8.47 6.28
C ILE A 221 -2.93 -8.43 4.81
N VAL A 222 -2.41 -7.48 4.01
CA VAL A 222 -2.79 -7.25 2.60
C VAL A 222 -1.61 -7.21 1.62
N SER A 223 -0.49 -7.85 1.95
CA SER A 223 0.84 -7.60 1.35
C SER A 223 0.99 -7.84 -0.17
N ASP A 224 0.08 -8.54 -0.84
CA ASP A 224 0.43 -9.20 -2.12
C ASP A 224 -0.44 -8.81 -3.33
N PHE A 225 -1.24 -7.74 -3.24
CA PHE A 225 -2.03 -7.29 -4.39
C PHE A 225 -1.35 -6.15 -5.18
N GLU A 226 -1.41 -6.26 -6.52
CA GLU A 226 -0.90 -5.21 -7.40
C GLU A 226 -1.78 -3.96 -7.30
N VAL A 227 -1.18 -2.86 -6.85
CA VAL A 227 -1.88 -1.58 -6.78
C VAL A 227 -1.81 -0.88 -8.14
N ALA A 228 -2.97 -0.62 -8.72
CA ALA A 228 -3.06 0.11 -9.99
C ALA A 228 -2.68 1.60 -9.84
N LYS A 229 -2.50 2.28 -10.99
CA LYS A 229 -2.18 3.71 -11.02
C LYS A 229 -3.36 4.56 -10.53
N MET A 230 -3.14 5.37 -9.51
CA MET A 230 -4.14 6.26 -8.90
C MET A 230 -4.01 7.71 -9.37
N ASP A 231 -5.09 8.47 -9.23
CA ASP A 231 -5.14 9.90 -9.58
C ASP A 231 -5.18 10.75 -8.30
N LEU A 232 -4.05 11.34 -7.92
CA LEU A 232 -3.95 12.18 -6.72
C LEU A 232 -4.84 13.43 -6.76
N LYS A 233 -5.39 13.82 -7.91
CA LYS A 233 -6.36 14.93 -7.99
C LYS A 233 -7.72 14.54 -7.44
N LYS A 234 -8.03 13.24 -7.33
CA LYS A 234 -9.29 12.78 -6.73
C LYS A 234 -9.19 12.89 -5.21
N ASN A 235 -10.23 13.49 -4.61
CA ASN A 235 -10.31 13.72 -3.16
C ASN A 235 -10.05 12.47 -2.31
N PHE A 236 -10.48 11.29 -2.78
CA PHE A 236 -10.22 10.03 -2.08
C PHE A 236 -8.72 9.77 -1.88
N PHE A 237 -7.94 9.75 -2.96
CA PHE A 237 -6.51 9.48 -2.89
C PHE A 237 -5.72 10.63 -2.26
N SER A 238 -6.12 11.88 -2.49
CA SER A 238 -5.46 13.01 -1.83
C SER A 238 -5.68 13.02 -0.32
N ASN A 239 -6.86 12.59 0.16
CA ASN A 239 -7.12 12.44 1.60
C ASN A 239 -6.30 11.31 2.21
N ILE A 240 -6.15 10.18 1.50
CA ILE A 240 -5.24 9.10 1.92
C ILE A 240 -3.82 9.63 2.02
N PHE A 241 -3.31 10.29 0.97
CA PHE A 241 -1.95 10.82 0.97
C PHE A 241 -1.70 11.83 2.10
N LYS A 242 -2.68 12.69 2.44
CA LYS A 242 -2.61 13.60 3.59
C LYS A 242 -2.57 12.91 4.96
N GLY A 243 -2.91 11.62 5.03
CA GLY A 243 -2.73 10.78 6.22
C GLY A 243 -1.26 10.52 6.53
N LEU A 244 -0.38 10.61 5.54
CA LEU A 244 1.06 10.47 5.69
C LEU A 244 1.67 11.77 6.23
N LYS A 245 2.27 11.71 7.41
CA LYS A 245 2.75 12.89 8.16
C LYS A 245 4.11 12.62 8.79
N ILE A 246 4.69 13.68 9.33
CA ILE A 246 5.89 13.61 10.15
C ILE A 246 5.52 13.99 11.57
N VAL A 247 5.85 13.11 12.53
CA VAL A 247 5.56 13.30 13.95
C VAL A 247 6.79 12.87 14.74
N GLY A 248 7.32 13.76 15.57
CA GLY A 248 8.52 13.50 16.37
C GLY A 248 9.74 13.05 15.55
N GLY A 249 9.90 13.57 14.33
CA GLY A 249 10.97 13.18 13.41
C GLY A 249 10.71 11.91 12.59
N PHE A 250 9.61 11.21 12.83
CA PHE A 250 9.27 9.95 12.14
C PHE A 250 8.17 10.13 11.11
N ILE A 251 8.27 9.39 10.01
CA ILE A 251 7.17 9.26 9.06
C ILE A 251 6.09 8.36 9.68
N GLU A 252 4.86 8.84 9.72
CA GLU A 252 3.73 8.11 10.31
C GLU A 252 2.51 8.13 9.40
N PHE A 253 1.70 7.07 9.50
CA PHE A 253 0.38 6.97 8.89
C PHE A 253 -0.60 6.34 9.89
N GLU A 254 -1.70 7.04 10.20
CA GLU A 254 -2.69 6.60 11.20
C GLU A 254 -2.04 6.18 12.55
N GLY A 255 -1.00 6.91 12.98
CA GLY A 255 -0.28 6.69 14.23
C GLY A 255 0.72 5.52 14.22
N LEU A 256 0.93 4.88 13.06
CA LEU A 256 1.93 3.82 12.89
C LEU A 256 3.14 4.37 12.15
N LYS A 257 4.34 4.04 12.62
CA LYS A 257 5.58 4.45 11.96
C LYS A 257 5.78 3.72 10.65
N ALA A 258 6.22 4.46 9.64
CA ALA A 258 6.68 3.89 8.40
C ALA A 258 8.13 3.39 8.54
N VAL A 259 8.42 2.22 8.01
CA VAL A 259 9.69 1.51 8.18
C VAL A 259 10.28 1.09 6.83
N LEU A 260 11.61 1.05 6.77
CA LEU A 260 12.36 0.34 5.73
C LEU A 260 13.11 -0.81 6.41
N LYS A 261 12.87 -2.06 5.98
CA LYS A 261 13.46 -3.26 6.60
C LYS A 261 13.33 -3.24 8.14
N SER A 262 12.12 -2.97 8.63
CA SER A 262 11.78 -2.85 10.06
C SER A 262 12.44 -1.69 10.82
N THR A 263 13.20 -0.82 10.16
CA THR A 263 13.79 0.37 10.78
C THR A 263 12.90 1.59 10.51
N PRO A 264 12.41 2.31 11.54
CA PRO A 264 11.61 3.51 11.36
C PRO A 264 12.31 4.59 10.56
N MET A 265 11.59 5.16 9.60
CA MET A 265 12.10 6.24 8.77
C MET A 265 12.09 7.57 9.51
N LYS A 266 13.28 8.19 9.55
CA LYS A 266 13.52 9.49 10.18
C LYS A 266 13.67 10.59 9.13
N THR A 267 13.33 11.81 9.53
CA THR A 267 13.49 13.02 8.72
C THR A 267 14.10 14.14 9.57
N GLU A 268 14.58 15.21 8.92
CA GLU A 268 15.06 16.42 9.61
C GLU A 268 13.93 17.35 10.07
N ILE A 269 12.69 17.04 9.70
CA ILE A 269 11.49 17.75 10.11
C ILE A 269 10.98 17.09 11.38
N GLU A 270 10.70 17.88 12.43
CA GLU A 270 10.24 17.31 13.69
C GLU A 270 8.73 17.01 13.63
N ASN A 271 7.90 17.98 13.22
CA ASN A 271 6.48 17.77 13.01
C ASN A 271 6.00 18.46 11.73
N GLY A 272 5.34 17.73 10.84
CA GLY A 272 5.02 18.28 9.54
C GLY A 272 4.16 17.42 8.65
N THR A 273 3.99 17.90 7.42
CA THR A 273 3.29 17.19 6.35
C THR A 273 4.29 16.55 5.40
N ILE A 274 3.86 15.50 4.71
CA ILE A 274 4.57 14.96 3.56
C ILE A 274 3.89 15.43 2.27
N SER A 275 4.70 15.88 1.32
CA SER A 275 4.27 16.39 0.01
C SER A 275 5.11 15.81 -1.10
#